data_AF-A0A7C0YZH0-F1
#
_entry.id   AF-A0A7C0YZH0-F1
#
_cell.length_a   1.000
_cell.length_b   1.000
_cell.length_c   1.000
_cell.angle_alpha   90.00
_cell.angle_beta   90.00
_cell.angle_gamma   90.00
#
_symmetry.space_group_name_H-M   'P 1'
#
loop_
_entity.id
_entity.type
_entity.pdbx_description
1 polymer ?
#
loop_
_entity_poly.entity_id
_entity_poly.type
_entity_poly.pdbx_seq_one_letter_code
_entity_poly.pdbx_strand_id
1 'polypeptide(L)'
;MELKAGKLVVGEVKEIHANSIEVYLLEHNIKGFLNVSNIPGLWIRNLKKSFRKGQLIVCKILKIDTIVELTLKGISKHEKERVLKEYRMERKAVRMFEKVCREFKIDEALVSKVIANLKKEYGSLFNALKKLRDGEDLGLGKEFKNVIERFKLEKMYEFKGILELHSYEGNGIDAIKESLKELKEANASYIGGSKFLVKLKTENPKKGRKKLEEEAERVISKIKKLKGFGEFKILQ
;
A
#
# COMPACT_ATOMS: atom_id res chain seq x y z
N MET A 1 -2.98 -16.52 -14.79
CA MET A 1 -1.52 -16.61 -14.58
C MET A 1 -1.11 -18.06 -14.74
N GLU A 2 -0.20 -18.35 -15.66
CA GLU A 2 0.29 -19.71 -15.88
C GLU A 2 1.32 -20.11 -14.81
N LEU A 3 1.36 -21.40 -14.50
CA LEU A 3 2.41 -22.03 -13.70
C LEU A 3 3.61 -22.25 -14.62
N LYS A 4 4.74 -21.63 -14.30
CA LYS A 4 6.00 -21.80 -15.04
C LYS A 4 7.14 -22.09 -14.09
N ALA A 5 8.01 -23.02 -14.47
CA ALA A 5 9.24 -23.27 -13.75
C ALA A 5 10.05 -21.97 -13.60
N GLY A 6 10.63 -21.78 -12.42
CA GLY A 6 11.38 -20.60 -12.04
C GLY A 6 10.56 -19.41 -11.55
N LYS A 7 9.23 -19.46 -11.62
CA LYS A 7 8.36 -18.37 -11.11
C LYS A 7 8.33 -18.36 -9.58
N LEU A 8 8.35 -17.16 -8.99
CA LEU A 8 8.13 -16.96 -7.56
C LEU A 8 6.62 -16.94 -7.26
N VAL A 9 6.23 -17.66 -6.21
CA VAL A 9 4.84 -17.82 -5.77
C VAL A 9 4.74 -17.71 -4.25
N VAL A 10 3.60 -17.22 -3.77
CA VAL A 10 3.27 -17.23 -2.33
C VAL A 10 2.48 -18.49 -2.01
N GLY A 11 2.97 -19.22 -1.01
CA GLY A 11 2.32 -20.41 -0.49
C GLY A 11 2.07 -20.32 1.01
N GLU A 12 1.07 -21.05 1.48
CA GLU A 12 0.77 -21.22 2.91
C GLU A 12 1.21 -22.62 3.35
N VAL A 13 2.01 -22.70 4.42
CA VAL A 13 2.42 -23.98 5.00
C VAL A 13 1.20 -24.69 5.59
N LYS A 14 0.84 -25.87 5.07
CA LYS A 14 -0.28 -26.67 5.58
C LYS A 14 0.19 -27.74 6.55
N GLU A 15 1.20 -28.50 6.16
CA GLU A 15 1.74 -29.60 6.96
C GLU A 15 3.26 -29.63 6.91
N ILE A 16 3.87 -30.05 8.02
CA ILE A 16 5.33 -30.14 8.17
C ILE A 16 5.64 -31.59 8.54
N HIS A 17 6.24 -32.32 7.59
CA HIS A 17 6.70 -33.69 7.79
C HIS A 17 8.18 -33.70 8.17
N ALA A 18 8.76 -34.90 8.33
CA ALA A 18 10.16 -35.05 8.70
C ALA A 18 11.12 -34.48 7.64
N ASN A 19 10.86 -34.76 6.36
CA ASN A 19 11.76 -34.42 5.23
C ASN A 19 11.10 -33.53 4.17
N SER A 20 9.87 -33.07 4.41
CA SER A 20 9.13 -32.25 3.46
C SER A 20 8.13 -31.33 4.14
N ILE A 21 7.71 -30.29 3.42
CA ILE A 21 6.65 -29.38 3.83
C ILE A 21 5.61 -29.33 2.72
N GLU A 22 4.35 -29.55 3.08
CA GLU A 22 3.22 -29.34 2.18
C GLU A 22 2.82 -27.86 2.22
N VAL A 23 2.75 -27.26 1.03
CA VAL A 23 2.52 -25.83 0.83
C VAL A 23 1.36 -25.64 -0.12
N TYR A 24 0.35 -24.88 0.29
CA TYR A 24 -0.77 -24.54 -0.57
C TYR A 24 -0.50 -23.24 -1.33
N LEU A 25 -0.47 -23.30 -2.67
CA LEU A 25 -0.21 -22.14 -3.52
C LEU A 25 -1.49 -21.31 -3.67
N LEU A 26 -1.55 -20.18 -2.98
CA LEU A 26 -2.78 -19.38 -2.81
C LEU A 26 -3.32 -18.76 -4.10
N GLU A 27 -2.45 -18.49 -5.08
CA GLU A 27 -2.83 -17.90 -6.36
C GLU A 27 -3.39 -18.93 -7.35
N HIS A 28 -3.01 -20.19 -7.19
CA HIS A 28 -3.28 -21.26 -8.15
C HIS A 28 -4.22 -22.33 -7.59
N ASN A 29 -4.54 -22.29 -6.29
CA ASN A 29 -5.34 -23.30 -5.58
C ASN A 29 -4.81 -24.74 -5.77
N ILE A 30 -3.48 -24.89 -5.81
CA ILE A 30 -2.80 -26.17 -6.03
C ILE A 30 -1.84 -26.45 -4.86
N LYS A 31 -1.66 -27.73 -4.55
CA LYS A 31 -0.69 -28.20 -3.57
C LYS A 31 0.71 -28.25 -4.19
N GLY A 32 1.69 -27.73 -3.47
CA GLY A 32 3.10 -27.85 -3.78
C GLY A 32 3.86 -28.47 -2.62
N PHE A 33 5.00 -29.08 -2.94
CA PHE A 33 5.83 -29.77 -1.97
C PHE A 33 7.23 -29.17 -1.96
N LEU A 34 7.73 -28.94 -0.75
CA LEU A 34 9.07 -28.42 -0.51
C LEU A 34 9.89 -29.52 0.18
N ASN A 35 10.78 -30.15 -0.57
CA ASN A 35 11.73 -31.13 -0.02
C ASN A 35 12.77 -30.42 0.86
N VAL A 36 13.23 -31.08 1.92
CA VAL A 36 14.33 -30.59 2.78
C VAL A 36 15.59 -30.24 1.97
N SER A 37 15.88 -30.98 0.89
CA SER A 37 16.99 -30.69 -0.02
C SER A 37 16.85 -29.36 -0.76
N ASN A 38 15.62 -28.83 -0.90
CA ASN A 38 15.30 -27.56 -1.56
C ASN A 38 15.19 -26.38 -0.59
N ILE A 39 15.58 -26.59 0.67
CA ILE A 39 15.61 -25.57 1.72
C ILE A 39 17.08 -25.11 1.93
N PRO A 40 17.34 -23.82 2.18
CA PRO A 40 18.68 -23.36 2.55
C PRO A 40 19.15 -24.04 3.86
N GLY A 41 20.42 -24.49 3.90
CA GLY A 41 20.95 -25.30 5.01
C GLY A 41 20.77 -24.72 6.42
N LEU A 42 20.79 -23.39 6.55
CA LEU A 42 20.53 -22.67 7.81
C LEU A 42 19.14 -22.98 8.42
N TRP A 43 18.16 -23.38 7.61
CA TRP A 43 16.78 -23.64 8.02
C TRP A 43 16.48 -25.14 8.22
N ILE A 44 17.38 -26.03 7.82
CA ILE A 44 17.13 -27.49 7.79
C ILE A 44 17.24 -28.13 9.18
N ARG A 45 18.06 -27.58 10.08
CA ARG A 45 18.36 -28.20 11.39
C ARG A 45 17.12 -28.63 12.17
N ASN A 46 16.00 -27.91 12.03
CA ASN A 46 14.71 -28.35 12.53
C ASN A 46 13.56 -27.64 11.78
N LEU A 47 12.93 -28.34 10.84
CA LEU A 47 11.83 -27.79 10.04
C LEU A 47 10.66 -27.26 10.89
N LYS A 48 10.33 -27.95 11.99
CA LYS A 48 9.26 -27.53 12.91
C LYS A 48 9.60 -26.27 13.71
N LYS A 49 10.89 -25.94 13.87
CA LYS A 49 11.33 -24.67 14.46
C LYS A 49 11.36 -23.54 13.42
N SER A 50 11.71 -23.86 12.18
CA SER A 50 11.86 -22.89 11.09
C SER A 50 10.56 -22.52 10.39
N PHE A 51 9.55 -23.39 10.43
CA PHE A 51 8.26 -23.18 9.79
C PHE A 51 7.10 -23.46 10.74
N ARG A 52 5.98 -22.77 10.52
CA ARG A 52 4.73 -22.96 11.28
C ARG A 52 3.57 -23.20 10.33
N LYS A 53 2.61 -24.04 10.73
CA LYS A 53 1.34 -24.18 10.01
C LYS A 53 0.64 -22.83 9.91
N GLY A 54 0.10 -22.52 8.73
CA GLY A 54 -0.52 -21.23 8.40
C GLY A 54 0.47 -20.12 8.03
N GLN A 55 1.79 -20.36 8.11
CA GLN A 55 2.78 -19.36 7.72
C GLN A 55 2.78 -19.15 6.20
N LEU A 56 2.77 -17.88 5.78
CA LEU A 56 3.01 -17.52 4.39
C LEU A 56 4.51 -17.54 4.07
N ILE A 57 4.88 -18.25 3.01
CA ILE A 57 6.24 -18.37 2.52
C ILE A 57 6.29 -18.05 1.02
N VAL A 58 7.41 -17.49 0.58
CA VAL A 58 7.69 -17.27 -0.85
C VAL A 58 8.58 -18.39 -1.34
N CYS A 59 8.11 -19.13 -2.33
CA CYS A 59 8.83 -20.23 -2.95
C CYS A 59 9.04 -19.96 -4.44
N LYS A 60 10.04 -20.59 -5.02
CA LYS A 60 10.25 -20.66 -6.46
C LYS A 60 9.74 -22.02 -6.95
N ILE A 61 8.98 -22.05 -8.03
CA ILE A 61 8.59 -23.31 -8.69
C ILE A 61 9.86 -23.92 -9.29
N LEU A 62 10.23 -25.11 -8.83
CA LEU A 62 11.39 -25.84 -9.36
C LEU A 62 10.97 -26.64 -10.58
N LYS A 63 9.94 -27.48 -10.43
CA LYS A 63 9.43 -28.38 -11.45
C LYS A 63 7.92 -28.51 -11.34
N ILE A 64 7.26 -28.72 -12.47
CA ILE A 64 5.82 -28.95 -12.57
C ILE A 64 5.64 -30.31 -13.24
N ASP A 65 5.36 -31.33 -12.44
CA ASP A 65 4.94 -32.65 -12.91
C ASP A 65 3.47 -32.88 -12.48
N THR A 66 3.11 -34.10 -12.06
CA THR A 66 1.86 -34.39 -11.35
C THR A 66 1.73 -33.58 -10.05
N ILE A 67 2.87 -33.25 -9.44
CA ILE A 67 2.98 -32.47 -8.22
C ILE A 67 3.94 -31.31 -8.47
N VAL A 68 3.60 -30.12 -7.94
CA VAL A 68 4.46 -28.94 -8.05
C VAL A 68 5.57 -29.04 -7.00
N GLU A 69 6.82 -29.13 -7.46
CA GLU A 69 7.98 -29.09 -6.57
C GLU A 69 8.47 -27.65 -6.39
N LEU A 70 8.73 -27.29 -5.13
CA LEU A 70 9.10 -25.94 -4.71
C LEU A 70 10.53 -25.89 -4.17
N THR A 71 11.14 -24.72 -4.27
CA THR A 71 12.44 -24.43 -3.64
C THR A 71 12.45 -23.08 -2.95
N LEU A 72 13.18 -23.01 -1.83
CA LEU A 72 13.48 -21.77 -1.11
C LEU A 72 14.92 -21.27 -1.39
N LYS A 73 15.71 -22.06 -2.12
CA LYS A 73 17.07 -21.72 -2.53
C LYS A 73 17.05 -20.67 -3.64
N GLY A 74 18.06 -19.80 -3.63
CA GLY A 74 18.23 -18.77 -4.66
C GLY A 74 17.15 -17.68 -4.66
N ILE A 75 16.46 -17.47 -3.54
CA ILE A 75 15.50 -16.36 -3.36
C ILE A 75 16.11 -15.34 -2.39
N SER A 76 16.42 -14.16 -2.90
CA SER A 76 16.95 -13.05 -2.10
C SER A 76 15.91 -12.50 -1.10
N LYS A 77 16.39 -11.81 -0.06
CA LYS A 77 15.49 -11.14 0.90
C LYS A 77 14.60 -10.09 0.20
N HIS A 78 15.18 -9.33 -0.72
CA HIS A 78 14.45 -8.30 -1.49
C HIS A 78 13.35 -8.90 -2.37
N GLU A 79 13.60 -10.03 -3.04
CA GLU A 79 12.57 -10.72 -3.81
C GLU A 79 11.43 -11.24 -2.92
N LYS A 80 11.75 -11.82 -1.76
CA LYS A 80 10.74 -12.27 -0.80
C LYS A 80 9.84 -11.13 -0.35
N GLU A 81 10.44 -10.00 0.03
CA GLU A 81 9.70 -8.81 0.46
C GLU A 81 8.84 -8.24 -0.67
N ARG A 82 9.38 -8.17 -1.89
CA ARG A 82 8.66 -7.69 -3.06
C ARG A 82 7.43 -8.55 -3.36
N VAL A 83 7.60 -9.87 -3.48
CA VAL A 83 6.52 -10.80 -3.83
C VAL A 83 5.44 -10.85 -2.74
N LEU A 84 5.83 -10.86 -1.45
CA LEU A 84 4.87 -10.77 -0.36
C LEU A 84 4.06 -9.48 -0.37
N LYS A 85 4.72 -8.36 -0.71
CA LYS A 85 4.05 -7.07 -0.82
C LYS A 85 3.07 -7.06 -1.99
N GLU A 86 3.46 -7.54 -3.16
CA GLU A 86 2.59 -7.69 -4.33
C GLU A 86 1.36 -8.55 -4.00
N TYR A 87 1.57 -9.71 -3.39
CA TYR A 87 0.48 -10.59 -2.94
C TYR A 87 -0.49 -9.92 -1.96
N ARG A 88 0.04 -9.21 -0.95
CA ARG A 88 -0.80 -8.48 0.02
C ARG A 88 -1.59 -7.37 -0.63
N MET A 89 -0.99 -6.64 -1.57
CA MET A 89 -1.64 -5.57 -2.30
C MET A 89 -2.74 -6.10 -3.20
N GLU A 90 -2.51 -7.23 -3.88
CA GLU A 90 -3.51 -7.90 -4.70
C GLU A 90 -4.69 -8.41 -3.87
N ARG A 91 -4.43 -9.10 -2.75
CA ARG A 91 -5.51 -9.55 -1.84
C ARG A 91 -6.33 -8.39 -1.30
N LYS A 92 -5.69 -7.26 -1.00
CA LYS A 92 -6.37 -6.04 -0.56
C LYS A 92 -7.23 -5.44 -1.68
N ALA A 93 -6.72 -5.41 -2.91
CA ALA A 93 -7.46 -4.94 -4.08
C ALA A 93 -8.71 -5.78 -4.34
N VAL A 94 -8.57 -7.11 -4.36
CA VAL A 94 -9.69 -8.06 -4.56
C VAL A 94 -10.77 -7.85 -3.49
N ARG A 95 -10.39 -7.89 -2.20
CA ARG A 95 -11.35 -7.68 -1.11
C ARG A 95 -12.05 -6.33 -1.17
N MET A 96 -11.32 -5.27 -1.54
CA MET A 96 -11.90 -3.94 -1.66
C MET A 96 -12.87 -3.86 -2.83
N PHE A 97 -12.52 -4.44 -3.97
CA PHE A 97 -13.37 -4.48 -5.16
C PHE A 97 -14.65 -5.28 -4.92
N GLU A 98 -14.53 -6.51 -4.40
CA GLU A 98 -15.66 -7.36 -4.02
C GLU A 98 -16.59 -6.65 -3.03
N LYS A 99 -16.01 -5.99 -2.01
CA LYS A 99 -16.79 -5.23 -1.03
C LYS A 99 -17.60 -4.11 -1.70
N VAL A 100 -16.96 -3.31 -2.56
CA VAL A 100 -17.64 -2.21 -3.26
C VAL A 100 -18.74 -2.75 -4.18
N CYS A 101 -18.48 -3.84 -4.92
CA CYS A 101 -19.48 -4.45 -5.79
C CYS A 101 -20.68 -4.99 -4.99
N ARG A 102 -20.44 -5.58 -3.82
CA ARG A 102 -21.49 -6.04 -2.92
C ARG A 102 -22.34 -4.89 -2.36
N GLU A 103 -21.73 -3.76 -2.04
CA GLU A 103 -22.46 -2.56 -1.60
C GLU A 103 -23.43 -2.05 -2.69
N PHE A 104 -23.06 -2.19 -3.98
CA PHE A 104 -23.91 -1.85 -5.11
C PHE A 104 -24.76 -3.04 -5.63
N LYS A 105 -24.81 -4.16 -4.88
CA LYS A 105 -25.60 -5.36 -5.21
C LYS A 105 -25.31 -5.94 -6.60
N ILE A 106 -24.07 -5.87 -7.05
CA ILE A 106 -23.62 -6.52 -8.29
C ILE A 106 -23.50 -8.02 -8.05
N ASP A 107 -23.92 -8.81 -9.04
CA ASP A 107 -23.84 -10.27 -9.01
C ASP A 107 -22.41 -10.79 -8.81
N GLU A 108 -22.24 -11.77 -7.90
CA GLU A 108 -20.91 -12.28 -7.53
C GLU A 108 -20.24 -13.09 -8.66
N ALA A 109 -21.02 -13.76 -9.52
CA ALA A 109 -20.47 -14.49 -10.66
C ALA A 109 -19.90 -13.53 -11.72
N LEU A 110 -20.62 -12.45 -11.98
CA LEU A 110 -20.17 -11.36 -12.84
C LEU A 110 -18.92 -10.68 -12.28
N VAL A 111 -18.88 -10.35 -10.98
CA VAL A 111 -17.70 -9.76 -10.31
C VAL A 111 -16.48 -10.67 -10.48
N SER A 112 -16.65 -11.98 -10.28
CA SER A 112 -15.57 -12.96 -10.43
C SER A 112 -15.04 -13.01 -11.86
N LYS A 113 -15.93 -12.95 -12.86
CA LYS A 113 -15.57 -12.89 -14.29
C LYS A 113 -14.79 -11.61 -14.62
N VAL A 114 -15.23 -10.46 -14.12
CA VAL A 114 -14.55 -9.18 -14.32
C VAL A 114 -13.16 -9.20 -13.69
N ILE A 115 -13.02 -9.67 -12.45
CA ILE A 115 -11.71 -9.79 -11.79
C ILE A 115 -10.77 -10.69 -12.62
N ALA A 116 -11.27 -11.81 -13.16
CA ALA A 116 -10.48 -12.72 -13.98
C ALA A 116 -10.01 -12.05 -15.28
N ASN A 117 -10.88 -11.28 -15.94
CA ASN A 117 -10.53 -10.53 -17.16
C ASN A 117 -9.49 -9.45 -16.88
N LEU A 118 -9.72 -8.62 -15.86
CA LEU A 118 -8.78 -7.56 -15.47
C LEU A 118 -7.40 -8.11 -15.08
N LYS A 119 -7.35 -9.27 -14.42
CA LYS A 119 -6.09 -9.97 -14.11
C LYS A 119 -5.36 -10.47 -15.36
N LYS A 120 -6.07 -10.87 -16.40
CA LYS A 120 -5.46 -11.31 -17.66
C LYS A 120 -4.84 -10.13 -18.41
N GLU A 121 -5.54 -9.01 -18.47
CA GLU A 121 -5.09 -7.83 -19.21
C GLU A 121 -4.02 -7.03 -18.46
N TYR A 122 -4.22 -6.76 -17.18
CA TYR A 122 -3.35 -5.88 -16.37
C TYR A 122 -2.38 -6.64 -15.46
N GLY A 123 -2.38 -7.98 -15.54
CA GLY A 123 -1.57 -8.89 -14.73
C GLY A 123 -2.06 -9.05 -13.27
N SER A 124 -2.65 -8.01 -12.67
CA SER A 124 -3.20 -8.05 -11.32
C SER A 124 -4.38 -7.09 -11.19
N LEU A 125 -5.33 -7.37 -10.30
CA LEU A 125 -6.44 -6.44 -10.06
C LEU A 125 -5.93 -5.15 -9.41
N PHE A 126 -4.89 -5.22 -8.58
CA PHE A 126 -4.25 -4.04 -8.03
C PHE A 126 -3.78 -3.07 -9.13
N ASN A 127 -3.14 -3.59 -10.18
CA ASN A 127 -2.69 -2.78 -11.31
C ASN A 127 -3.86 -2.21 -12.11
N ALA A 128 -4.89 -3.02 -12.38
CA ALA A 128 -6.10 -2.54 -13.06
C ALA A 128 -6.74 -1.37 -12.31
N LEU A 129 -6.95 -1.52 -11.00
CA LEU A 129 -7.53 -0.44 -10.17
C LEU A 129 -6.61 0.80 -10.07
N LYS A 130 -5.30 0.63 -10.22
CA LYS A 130 -4.37 1.77 -10.32
C LYS A 130 -4.62 2.53 -11.62
N LYS A 131 -4.67 1.83 -12.76
CA LYS A 131 -4.98 2.43 -14.06
C LYS A 131 -6.34 3.12 -14.09
N LEU A 132 -7.34 2.50 -13.47
CA LEU A 132 -8.67 3.10 -13.30
C LEU A 132 -8.61 4.43 -12.55
N ARG A 133 -7.78 4.52 -11.50
CA ARG A 133 -7.58 5.76 -10.74
C ARG A 133 -6.83 6.81 -11.55
N ASP A 134 -5.86 6.36 -12.36
CA ASP A 134 -5.13 7.23 -13.29
C ASP A 134 -6.02 7.71 -14.47
N GLY A 135 -7.30 7.31 -14.51
CA GLY A 135 -8.31 7.80 -15.45
C GLY A 135 -8.59 6.87 -16.64
N GLU A 136 -7.88 5.74 -16.74
CA GLU A 136 -8.04 4.76 -17.82
C GLU A 136 -9.44 4.10 -17.75
N ASP A 137 -10.10 3.96 -18.90
CA ASP A 137 -11.32 3.18 -19.00
C ASP A 137 -10.97 1.69 -19.16
N LEU A 138 -11.38 0.89 -18.17
CA LEU A 138 -11.14 -0.54 -18.15
C LEU A 138 -12.20 -1.34 -18.92
N GLY A 139 -13.09 -0.67 -19.67
CA GLY A 139 -14.14 -1.34 -20.46
C GLY A 139 -15.16 -2.07 -19.59
N LEU A 140 -15.37 -1.60 -18.36
CA LEU A 140 -16.34 -2.20 -17.44
C LEU A 140 -17.76 -1.81 -17.87
N GLY A 141 -18.69 -2.77 -17.82
CA GLY A 141 -20.09 -2.55 -18.18
C GLY A 141 -20.77 -1.45 -17.36
N LYS A 142 -21.89 -0.92 -17.86
CA LYS A 142 -22.64 0.20 -17.22
C LYS A 142 -23.02 -0.09 -15.76
N GLU A 143 -23.23 -1.35 -15.40
CA GLU A 143 -23.52 -1.80 -14.03
C GLU A 143 -22.39 -1.49 -13.03
N PHE A 144 -21.14 -1.34 -13.50
CA PHE A 144 -20.00 -0.97 -12.67
C PHE A 144 -19.78 0.54 -12.56
N LYS A 145 -20.64 1.39 -13.13
CA LYS A 145 -20.44 2.86 -13.13
C LYS A 145 -20.18 3.42 -11.74
N ASN A 146 -21.00 3.06 -10.75
CA ASN A 146 -20.84 3.54 -9.37
C ASN A 146 -19.58 2.96 -8.69
N VAL A 147 -19.18 1.74 -9.09
CA VAL A 147 -17.93 1.12 -8.63
C VAL A 147 -16.74 1.91 -9.17
N ILE A 148 -16.75 2.22 -10.47
CA ILE A 148 -15.70 2.99 -11.15
C ILE A 148 -15.54 4.36 -10.49
N GLU A 149 -16.63 5.10 -10.32
CA GLU A 149 -16.60 6.43 -9.68
C GLU A 149 -15.94 6.35 -8.30
N ARG A 150 -16.28 5.33 -7.50
CA ARG A 150 -15.69 5.16 -6.17
C ARG A 150 -14.19 4.85 -6.18
N PHE A 151 -13.69 4.15 -7.19
CA PHE A 151 -12.26 3.86 -7.31
C PHE A 151 -11.47 5.01 -7.96
N LYS A 152 -12.15 5.84 -8.77
CA LYS A 152 -11.63 7.11 -9.30
C LYS A 152 -11.53 8.19 -8.22
N LEU A 153 -12.40 8.18 -7.21
CA LEU A 153 -12.26 9.06 -6.05
C LEU A 153 -10.95 8.76 -5.33
N GLU A 154 -10.01 9.70 -5.43
CA GLU A 154 -8.71 9.58 -4.79
C GLU A 154 -8.86 9.66 -3.27
N LYS A 155 -8.19 8.75 -2.56
CA LYS A 155 -8.12 8.84 -1.11
C LYS A 155 -7.24 10.04 -0.74
N MET A 156 -7.88 11.15 -0.39
CA MET A 156 -7.21 12.28 0.24
C MET A 156 -6.84 11.91 1.68
N TYR A 157 -5.56 12.00 2.00
CA TYR A 157 -5.05 11.92 3.36
C TYR A 157 -4.89 13.33 3.91
N GLU A 158 -5.45 13.58 5.09
CA GLU A 158 -5.33 14.87 5.77
C GLU A 158 -4.23 14.79 6.82
N PHE A 159 -3.20 15.63 6.69
CA PHE A 159 -2.15 15.82 7.67
C PHE A 159 -2.41 17.11 8.44
N LYS A 160 -2.16 17.10 9.75
CA LYS A 160 -2.41 18.23 10.64
C LYS A 160 -1.16 18.58 11.41
N GLY A 161 -0.95 19.86 11.65
CA GLY A 161 0.11 20.36 12.52
C GLY A 161 -0.30 21.68 13.15
N ILE A 162 0.35 22.00 14.26
CA ILE A 162 0.20 23.27 14.96
C ILE A 162 1.41 24.11 14.60
N LEU A 163 1.15 25.31 14.10
CA LEU A 163 2.13 26.33 13.83
C LEU A 163 1.92 27.48 14.82
N GLU A 164 2.90 27.73 15.66
CA GLU A 164 2.88 28.84 16.63
C GLU A 164 3.70 29.98 16.04
N LEU A 165 3.12 31.18 15.92
CA LEU A 165 3.75 32.35 15.29
C LEU A 165 3.66 33.55 16.22
N HIS A 166 4.79 34.17 16.50
CA HIS A 166 4.88 35.30 17.41
C HIS A 166 5.65 36.45 16.77
N SER A 167 5.26 37.67 17.13
CA SER A 167 5.98 38.89 16.79
C SER A 167 5.79 39.90 17.91
N TYR A 168 6.87 40.57 18.30
CA TYR A 168 6.87 41.66 19.29
C TYR A 168 6.89 43.05 18.64
N GLU A 169 6.84 43.12 17.31
CA GLU A 169 6.83 44.38 16.56
C GLU A 169 5.43 45.02 16.61
N GLY A 170 5.38 46.35 16.49
CA GLY A 170 4.10 47.11 16.50
C GLY A 170 3.12 46.70 15.39
N ASN A 171 3.61 46.07 14.31
CA ASN A 171 2.83 45.52 13.21
C ASN A 171 2.79 43.97 13.21
N GLY A 172 2.95 43.33 14.37
CA GLY A 172 3.11 41.88 14.48
C GLY A 172 1.97 41.04 13.86
N ILE A 173 0.73 41.53 13.91
CA ILE A 173 -0.42 40.87 13.28
C ILE A 173 -0.27 40.83 11.75
N ASP A 174 0.18 41.93 11.15
CA ASP A 174 0.36 42.01 9.71
C ASP A 174 1.53 41.14 9.24
N ALA A 175 2.61 41.08 10.03
CA ALA A 175 3.71 40.16 9.78
C ALA A 175 3.27 38.69 9.81
N ILE A 176 2.43 38.31 10.78
CA ILE A 176 1.87 36.95 10.86
C ILE A 176 0.99 36.66 9.64
N LYS A 177 0.08 37.56 9.27
CA LYS A 177 -0.77 37.41 8.08
C LYS A 177 0.06 37.29 6.80
N GLU A 178 1.11 38.10 6.66
CA GLU A 178 1.99 38.05 5.49
C GLU A 178 2.75 36.72 5.43
N SER A 179 3.26 36.22 6.55
CA SER A 179 3.94 34.93 6.59
C SER A 179 3.03 33.75 6.22
N LEU A 180 1.76 33.77 6.66
CA LEU A 180 0.79 32.72 6.35
C LEU A 180 0.39 32.65 4.87
N LYS A 181 0.57 33.73 4.10
CA LYS A 181 0.34 33.74 2.64
C LYS A 181 1.35 32.88 1.86
N GLU A 182 2.47 32.49 2.47
CA GLU A 182 3.45 31.59 1.84
C GLU A 182 2.97 30.14 1.78
N LEU A 183 1.88 29.80 2.48
CA LEU A 183 1.24 28.49 2.36
C LEU A 183 0.59 28.36 0.99
N LYS A 184 1.04 27.39 0.19
CA LYS A 184 0.53 27.13 -1.17
C LYS A 184 -0.42 25.94 -1.20
N GLU A 185 -0.01 24.85 -0.56
CA GLU A 185 -0.75 23.57 -0.62
C GLU A 185 -1.54 23.30 0.68
N ALA A 186 -1.32 24.09 1.74
CA ALA A 186 -1.90 23.86 3.05
C ALA A 186 -2.79 25.04 3.50
N ASN A 187 -3.82 24.73 4.27
CA ASN A 187 -4.72 25.72 4.85
C ASN A 187 -4.41 25.92 6.32
N ALA A 188 -4.30 27.17 6.77
CA ALA A 188 -4.15 27.52 8.18
C ALA A 188 -5.47 28.03 8.77
N SER A 189 -5.78 27.61 9.99
CA SER A 189 -6.92 28.10 10.76
C SER A 189 -6.46 28.55 12.14
N TYR A 190 -6.83 29.75 12.56
CA TYR A 190 -6.47 30.25 13.90
C TYR A 190 -7.19 29.44 14.98
N ILE A 191 -6.45 28.96 15.98
CA ILE A 191 -6.99 28.15 17.09
C ILE A 191 -6.79 28.81 18.46
N GLY A 192 -6.18 29.99 18.53
CA GLY A 192 -6.00 30.76 19.77
C GLY A 192 -4.54 30.84 20.24
N GLY A 193 -4.23 31.88 21.03
CA GLY A 193 -2.94 32.03 21.71
C GLY A 193 -1.73 32.02 20.75
N SER A 194 -1.85 32.71 19.61
CA SER A 194 -0.83 32.73 18.54
C SER A 194 -0.61 31.40 17.81
N LYS A 195 -1.52 30.43 17.97
CA LYS A 195 -1.44 29.11 17.35
C LYS A 195 -2.38 29.00 16.15
N PHE A 196 -1.89 28.33 15.11
CA PHE A 196 -2.59 28.07 13.85
C PHE A 196 -2.57 26.58 13.56
N LEU A 197 -3.74 26.00 13.31
CA LEU A 197 -3.88 24.63 12.82
C LEU A 197 -3.67 24.62 11.31
N VAL A 198 -2.57 24.03 10.87
CA VAL A 198 -2.24 23.85 9.45
C VAL A 198 -2.69 22.47 9.01
N LYS A 199 -3.48 22.42 7.94
CA LYS A 199 -4.04 21.20 7.34
C LYS A 199 -3.58 21.07 5.90
N LEU A 200 -2.98 19.93 5.57
CA LEU A 200 -2.60 19.58 4.20
C LEU A 200 -3.39 18.34 3.77
N LYS A 201 -4.12 18.45 2.66
CA LYS A 201 -4.73 17.29 2.00
C LYS A 201 -3.82 16.83 0.87
N THR A 202 -3.45 15.56 0.86
CA THR A 202 -2.63 14.99 -0.21
C THR A 202 -3.07 13.58 -0.56
N GLU A 203 -2.90 13.21 -1.82
CA GLU A 203 -3.08 11.84 -2.31
C GLU A 203 -1.95 10.91 -1.85
N ASN A 204 -0.77 11.47 -1.52
CA ASN A 204 0.43 10.69 -1.20
C ASN A 204 0.73 10.70 0.31
N PRO A 205 0.30 9.66 1.06
CA PRO A 205 0.49 9.62 2.51
C PRO A 205 1.96 9.54 2.91
N LYS A 206 2.85 9.06 2.04
CA LYS A 206 4.29 8.96 2.35
C LYS A 206 4.98 10.31 2.31
N LYS A 207 4.50 11.22 1.46
CA LYS A 207 5.09 12.55 1.28
C LYS A 207 4.35 13.64 2.04
N GLY A 208 3.11 13.39 2.47
CA GLY A 208 2.28 14.41 3.13
C GLY A 208 2.91 15.02 4.38
N ARG A 209 3.52 14.20 5.24
CA ARG A 209 4.25 14.71 6.41
C ARG A 209 5.38 15.66 6.02
N LYS A 210 6.26 15.23 5.13
CA LYS A 210 7.41 16.03 4.68
C LYS A 210 6.94 17.32 4.00
N LYS A 211 5.91 17.25 3.16
CA LYS A 211 5.32 18.42 2.51
C LYS A 211 4.74 19.42 3.53
N LEU A 212 4.05 18.94 4.56
CA LEU A 212 3.51 19.81 5.60
C LEU A 212 4.63 20.49 6.41
N GLU A 213 5.71 19.78 6.70
CA GLU A 213 6.92 20.32 7.34
C GLU A 213 7.58 21.39 6.44
N GLU A 214 7.75 21.12 5.15
CA GLU A 214 8.31 22.08 4.16
C GLU A 214 7.46 23.36 4.05
N GLU A 215 6.13 23.25 4.03
CA GLU A 215 5.23 24.41 3.99
C GLU A 215 5.29 25.22 5.29
N ALA A 216 5.36 24.56 6.45
CA ALA A 216 5.53 25.24 7.74
C ALA A 216 6.88 25.97 7.84
N GLU A 217 7.97 25.36 7.36
CA GLU A 217 9.29 25.98 7.33
C GLU A 217 9.32 27.24 6.47
N ARG A 218 8.60 27.29 5.35
CA ARG A 218 8.48 28.52 4.54
C ARG A 218 7.87 29.66 5.34
N VAL A 219 6.76 29.40 6.04
CA VAL A 219 6.12 30.39 6.90
C VAL A 219 7.07 30.85 8.01
N ILE A 220 7.75 29.91 8.68
CA ILE A 220 8.73 30.23 9.74
C ILE A 220 9.90 31.06 9.20
N SER A 221 10.38 30.77 7.99
CA SER A 221 11.46 31.54 7.37
C SER A 221 11.04 32.97 7.04
N LYS A 222 9.79 33.17 6.61
CA LYS A 222 9.22 34.49 6.29
C LYS A 222 8.98 35.30 7.56
N ILE A 223 8.42 34.71 8.61
CA ILE A 223 8.19 35.43 9.88
C ILE A 223 9.53 35.83 10.54
N LYS A 224 10.58 34.99 10.44
CA LYS A 224 11.94 35.33 10.92
C LYS A 224 12.53 36.54 10.20
N LYS A 225 12.32 36.66 8.87
CA LYS A 225 12.72 37.86 8.11
C LYS A 225 11.98 39.12 8.56
N LEU A 226 10.74 38.96 9.04
CA LEU A 226 9.90 40.01 9.60
C LEU A 226 10.13 40.22 11.12
N LYS A 227 11.26 39.75 11.66
CA LYS A 227 11.65 39.84 13.08
C LYS A 227 10.72 39.13 14.07
N GLY A 228 9.86 38.23 13.60
CA GLY A 228 9.11 37.32 14.46
C GLY A 228 9.79 35.95 14.61
N PHE A 229 9.14 35.07 15.35
CA PHE A 229 9.59 33.69 15.55
C PHE A 229 8.42 32.73 15.38
N GLY A 230 8.72 31.50 15.02
CA GLY A 230 7.70 30.48 14.84
C GLY A 230 8.21 29.08 15.07
N GLU A 231 7.32 28.23 15.59
CA GLU A 231 7.58 26.82 15.88
C GLU A 231 6.48 25.97 15.23
N PHE A 232 6.87 24.81 14.70
CA PHE A 232 5.93 23.88 14.09
C PHE A 232 5.98 22.53 14.80
N LYS A 233 4.80 22.01 15.12
CA LYS A 233 4.62 20.70 15.72
C LYS A 233 3.58 19.90 14.95
N ILE A 234 4.00 18.80 14.35
CA ILE A 234 3.08 17.89 13.67
C ILE A 234 2.18 17.16 14.68
N LEU A 235 0.89 17.02 14.34
CA LEU A 235 -0.04 16.19 15.10
C LEU A 235 0.04 14.77 14.53
N GLN A 236 0.24 13.79 15.43
CA GLN A 236 0.30 12.36 15.06
C GLN A 236 -1.03 11.84 14.50
#